data_AF-A0A958N8P4-F1
#
_entry.id   AF-A0A958N8P4-F1
#
_cell.length_a   1.000
_cell.length_b   1.000
_cell.length_c   1.000
_cell.angle_alpha   90.00
_cell.angle_beta   90.00
_cell.angle_gamma   90.00
#
_symmetry.space_group_name_H-M   'P 1'
#
loop_
_entity.id
_entity.type
_entity.pdbx_description
1 polymer ?
#
loop_
_entity_poly.entity_id
_entity_poly.type
_entity_poly.pdbx_seq_one_letter_code
_entity_poly.pdbx_strand_id
1 'polypeptide(L)'
;MKKGYNSDIFVQGIAYHVQTEDFGDVYSYIVTKVFKSGTVVKSYKKTYGEIFHQSPNSDSQMLVNAMRSQHREILDQLNSGKLIP
;
A
#
# COMPACT_ATOMS: atom_id res chain seq x y z
N MET A 1 -0.58 0.00 17.84
CA MET A 1 -1.03 -0.52 16.53
C MET A 1 -1.35 0.66 15.62
N LYS A 2 -0.45 1.02 14.71
CA LYS A 2 -0.75 2.05 13.70
C LYS A 2 -1.77 1.51 12.71
N LYS A 3 -2.79 2.31 12.42
CA LYS A 3 -3.84 1.98 11.45
C LYS A 3 -3.22 2.06 10.04
N GLY A 4 -3.49 1.06 9.20
CA GLY A 4 -3.11 1.09 7.78
C GLY A 4 -3.75 2.27 7.04
N TYR A 5 -3.35 2.48 5.78
CA TYR A 5 -3.92 3.52 4.92
C TYR A 5 -5.05 2.94 4.08
N ASN A 6 -6.19 3.62 4.04
CA ASN A 6 -7.34 3.23 3.23
C ASN A 6 -7.82 4.42 2.40
N SER A 7 -8.21 4.19 1.15
CA SER A 7 -8.80 5.21 0.28
C SER A 7 -9.75 4.57 -0.72
N ASP A 8 -10.92 5.18 -0.90
CA ASP A 8 -11.84 4.87 -1.99
C ASP A 8 -11.64 5.90 -3.11
N ILE A 9 -11.45 5.43 -4.34
CA ILE A 9 -11.26 6.27 -5.52
C ILE A 9 -12.10 5.81 -6.71
N PHE A 10 -12.49 6.76 -7.56
CA PHE A 10 -13.14 6.49 -8.84
C PHE A 10 -12.18 6.79 -9.98
N VAL A 11 -11.89 5.78 -10.80
CA VAL A 11 -11.04 5.92 -11.98
C VAL A 11 -11.84 5.48 -13.19
N GLN A 12 -12.06 6.40 -14.13
CA GLN A 12 -12.83 6.14 -15.37
C GLN A 12 -14.21 5.49 -15.11
N GLY A 13 -14.90 5.94 -14.06
CA GLY A 13 -16.23 5.44 -13.68
C GLY A 13 -16.22 4.11 -12.90
N ILE A 14 -15.04 3.54 -12.60
CA ILE A 14 -14.92 2.32 -11.79
C ILE A 14 -14.46 2.70 -10.38
N ALA A 15 -15.17 2.19 -9.36
CA ALA A 15 -14.80 2.34 -7.96
C ALA A 15 -13.73 1.32 -7.56
N TYR A 16 -12.69 1.79 -6.89
CA TYR A 16 -11.65 0.98 -6.28
C TYR A 16 -11.48 1.33 -4.82
N HIS A 17 -11.20 0.32 -4.00
CA HIS A 17 -10.74 0.49 -2.63
C HIS A 17 -9.25 0.13 -2.56
N VAL A 18 -8.43 1.00 -1.99
CA VAL A 18 -6.99 0.80 -1.85
C VAL A 18 -6.65 0.75 -0.37
N GLN A 19 -6.00 -0.33 0.05
CA GLN A 19 -5.60 -0.57 1.44
C GLN A 19 -4.10 -0.85 1.52
N THR A 20 -3.38 -0.19 2.41
CA THR A 20 -1.96 -0.45 2.70
C THR A 20 -1.75 -0.84 4.15
N GLU A 21 -1.11 -1.99 4.36
CA GLU A 21 -0.88 -2.60 5.67
C GLU A 21 0.59 -2.94 5.88
N ASP A 22 1.00 -2.93 7.14
CA ASP A 22 2.25 -3.49 7.61
C ASP A 22 2.02 -4.90 8.17
N PHE A 23 2.89 -5.83 7.82
CA PHE A 23 2.85 -7.22 8.33
C PHE A 23 3.86 -7.46 9.46
N GLY A 24 4.50 -6.40 9.97
CA GLY A 24 5.32 -6.42 11.17
C GLY A 24 6.61 -7.20 11.01
N ASP A 25 7.36 -7.33 12.09
CA ASP A 25 8.76 -7.78 12.05
C ASP A 25 8.92 -9.26 11.63
N VAL A 26 7.94 -10.12 11.94
CA VAL A 26 7.96 -11.55 11.58
C VAL A 26 8.00 -11.74 10.07
N TYR A 27 7.18 -10.98 9.35
CA TYR A 27 7.07 -11.08 7.89
C TYR A 27 7.88 -10.00 7.16
N SER A 28 8.19 -8.88 7.83
CA SER A 28 9.04 -7.78 7.39
C SER A 28 8.68 -7.23 6.00
N TYR A 29 7.39 -6.95 5.77
CA TYR A 29 6.95 -6.29 4.55
C TYR A 29 5.72 -5.42 4.76
N ILE A 30 5.56 -4.45 3.86
CA ILE A 30 4.33 -3.70 3.67
C ILE A 30 3.63 -4.18 2.40
N VAL A 31 2.30 -4.15 2.40
CA VAL A 31 1.50 -4.54 1.24
C VAL A 31 0.41 -3.52 0.96
N THR A 32 0.24 -3.16 -0.31
CA THR A 32 -0.95 -2.47 -0.81
C THR A 32 -1.83 -3.44 -1.57
N LYS A 33 -3.12 -3.51 -1.25
CA LYS A 33 -4.13 -4.25 -2.00
C LYS A 33 -5.07 -3.26 -2.67
N VAL A 34 -5.37 -3.51 -3.95
CA VAL A 34 -6.40 -2.80 -4.70
C VAL A 34 -7.57 -3.76 -4.86
N PHE A 35 -8.74 -3.31 -4.44
CA PHE A 35 -9.98 -4.05 -4.51
C PHE A 35 -10.91 -3.42 -5.55
N LYS A 36 -11.63 -4.29 -6.27
CA LYS A 36 -12.77 -3.94 -7.12
C LYS A 36 -13.92 -4.83 -6.72
N SER A 37 -15.05 -4.24 -6.31
CA SER A 37 -16.23 -4.98 -5.86
C SER A 37 -15.91 -6.06 -4.79
N GLY A 38 -15.06 -5.71 -3.82
CA GLY A 38 -14.66 -6.59 -2.72
C GLY A 38 -13.59 -7.65 -3.07
N THR A 39 -13.20 -7.78 -4.33
CA THR A 39 -12.16 -8.73 -4.76
C THR A 39 -10.82 -8.03 -4.94
N VAL A 40 -9.73 -8.62 -4.44
CA VAL A 40 -8.37 -8.13 -4.70
C VAL A 40 -8.04 -8.34 -6.18
N VAL A 41 -7.83 -7.24 -6.89
CA VAL A 41 -7.45 -7.24 -8.32
C VAL A 41 -5.95 -7.03 -8.52
N LYS A 42 -5.28 -6.34 -7.58
CA LYS A 42 -3.82 -6.17 -7.55
C LYS A 42 -3.29 -6.19 -6.13
N SER A 43 -2.05 -6.65 -5.97
CA SER A 43 -1.30 -6.59 -4.72
C SER A 43 0.13 -6.14 -4.99
N TYR A 44 0.62 -5.22 -4.16
CA TYR A 44 1.97 -4.67 -4.23
C TYR A 44 2.65 -4.89 -2.89
N LYS A 45 3.71 -5.70 -2.89
CA LYS A 45 4.48 -6.02 -1.69
C LYS A 45 5.86 -5.38 -1.82
N LYS A 46 6.34 -4.74 -0.75
CA LYS A 46 7.74 -4.33 -0.59
C LYS A 46 8.23 -4.80 0.76
N THR A 47 9.31 -5.55 0.78
CA THR A 47 9.96 -6.00 2.01
C THR A 47 10.71 -4.85 2.67
N TYR A 48 10.96 -4.96 3.98
CA TYR A 48 11.73 -3.97 4.71
C TYR A 48 13.13 -3.79 4.12
N GLY A 49 13.78 -4.86 3.65
CA GLY A 49 15.11 -4.77 3.02
C GLY A 49 15.13 -4.03 1.68
N GLU A 50 14.01 -4.01 0.94
CA GLU A 50 13.88 -3.20 -0.28
C GLU A 50 13.67 -1.71 0.02
N ILE A 51 13.11 -1.40 1.20
CA ILE A 51 12.74 -0.04 1.59
C ILE A 51 13.83 0.61 2.44
N PHE A 52 14.49 -0.18 3.28
CA PHE A 52 15.40 0.26 4.33
C PHE A 52 16.68 -0.58 4.31
N HIS A 53 17.81 0.07 4.56
CA HIS A 53 19.11 -0.61 4.70
C HIS A 53 19.24 -1.38 6.04
N GLN A 54 18.33 -1.15 6.99
CA GLN A 54 18.25 -1.81 8.29
C GLN A 54 16.78 -2.02 8.67
N SER A 55 16.45 -3.08 9.41
CA SER A 55 15.08 -3.37 9.81
C SER A 55 14.51 -2.25 10.68
N PRO A 56 13.46 -1.53 10.26
CA PRO A 56 12.78 -0.59 11.13
C PRO A 56 11.96 -1.35 12.17
N ASN A 57 11.81 -0.78 13.36
CA ASN A 57 10.77 -1.23 14.26
C ASN A 57 9.39 -0.87 13.67
N SER A 58 8.39 -1.69 13.94
CA SER A 58 6.99 -1.54 13.50
C SER A 58 6.34 -0.17 13.82
N ASP A 59 6.86 0.57 14.80
CA ASP A 59 6.33 1.89 15.17
C ASP A 59 7.15 3.07 14.60
N SER A 60 8.24 2.81 13.88
CA SER A 60 9.14 3.85 13.40
C SER A 60 8.45 4.82 12.44
N GLN A 61 8.85 6.10 12.48
CA GLN A 61 8.38 7.11 11.53
C GLN A 61 8.78 6.76 10.08
N MET A 62 9.89 6.02 9.92
CA MET A 62 10.35 5.52 8.62
C MET A 62 9.33 4.57 8.00
N LEU A 63 8.81 3.61 8.77
CA LEU A 63 7.80 2.67 8.29
C LEU A 63 6.50 3.38 7.89
N VAL A 64 6.04 4.33 8.70
CA VAL A 64 4.86 5.16 8.36
C VAL A 64 5.03 5.91 7.07
N ASN A 65 6.20 6.53 6.88
CA ASN A 65 6.49 7.27 5.67
C ASN A 65 6.54 6.34 4.45
N ALA A 66 7.13 5.15 4.58
CA ALA A 66 7.16 4.17 3.50
C ALA A 66 5.76 3.68 3.12
N MET A 67 4.94 3.31 4.11
CA MET A 67 3.55 2.91 3.88
C MET A 67 2.75 4.02 3.20
N ARG A 68 2.86 5.27 3.69
CA ARG A 68 2.18 6.43 3.10
C ARG A 68 2.64 6.69 1.66
N SER A 69 3.94 6.60 1.40
CA SER A 69 4.50 6.81 0.06
C SER A 69 4.03 5.73 -0.90
N GLN A 70 4.10 4.44 -0.51
CA GLN A 70 3.59 3.35 -1.34
C GLN A 70 2.09 3.49 -1.60
N HIS A 71 1.30 3.87 -0.58
CA HIS A 71 -0.13 4.10 -0.75
C HIS A 71 -0.42 5.18 -1.79
N ARG A 72 0.22 6.36 -1.66
CA ARG A 72 0.08 7.46 -2.61
C ARG A 72 0.53 7.09 -4.03
N GLU A 73 1.65 6.38 -4.14
CA GLU A 73 2.18 5.91 -5.43
C GLU A 73 1.14 5.06 -6.18
N ILE A 74 0.46 4.15 -5.49
CA ILE A 74 -0.60 3.32 -6.09
C ILE A 74 -1.82 4.15 -6.50
N LEU A 75 -2.24 5.11 -5.67
CA LEU A 75 -3.34 6.02 -6.02
C LEU A 75 -3.00 6.85 -7.28
N ASP A 76 -1.79 7.39 -7.36
CA ASP A 76 -1.33 8.19 -8.50
C ASP A 76 -1.24 7.34 -9.79
N GLN A 77 -0.78 6.09 -9.68
CA GLN A 77 -0.75 5.16 -10.81
C GLN A 77 -2.14 4.75 -11.28
N LEU A 78 -3.09 4.53 -10.37
CA LEU A 78 -4.50 4.26 -10.71
C LEU A 78 -5.12 5.47 -11.40
N ASN A 79 -5.00 6.67 -10.82
CA ASN A 79 -5.56 7.90 -11.38
C ASN A 79 -4.99 8.26 -12.76
N SER A 80 -3.71 8.00 -12.98
CA SER A 80 -3.06 8.23 -14.28
C SER A 80 -3.34 7.12 -15.32
N GLY A 81 -4.03 6.04 -14.94
CA GLY A 81 -4.29 4.89 -15.81
C GLY A 81 -3.04 4.04 -16.12
N LYS A 82 -1.89 4.34 -15.50
CA LYS A 82 -0.68 3.50 -15.60
C LYS A 82 -0.87 2.15 -14.91
N LEU A 83 -1.68 2.16 -13.86
CA LEU A 83 -2.15 0.96 -13.21
C LEU A 83 -3.62 0.74 -13.59
N ILE A 84 -3.84 -0.24 -14.47
CA ILE A 84 -5.17 -0.77 -14.75
C ILE A 84 -5.22 -2.15 -14.08
N PRO A 85 -6.07 -2.34 -13.07
CA PRO A 85 -6.16 -3.60 -12.33
C PRO A 85 -6.70 -4.77 -13.17
#